data_AF-A0A932JPT6-F1
#
_entry.id   AF-A0A932JPT6-F1
#
_cell.length_a   1.000
_cell.length_b   1.000
_cell.length_c   1.000
_cell.angle_alpha   90.00
_cell.angle_beta   90.00
_cell.angle_gamma   90.00
#
_symmetry.space_group_name_H-M   'P 1'
#
loop_
_entity.id
_entity.type
_entity.pdbx_description
1 polymer ?
#
loop_
_entity_poly.entity_id
_entity_poly.type
_entity_poly.pdbx_seq_one_letter_code
_entity_poly.pdbx_strand_id
1 'polypeptide(L)'
;MRFWIYDKRAKKILGPYTVERLKAMPGLLTPDTKVAPEGASRTVDWRKAKDVPVLLKIIEAVGTPEDPQVVDDERPAPPPAREAKKLL
;
A
#
# COMPACT_ATOMS: atom_id res chain seq x y z
N MET A 1 -13.37 3.98 14.70
CA MET A 1 -13.66 2.68 14.04
C MET A 1 -12.36 2.02 13.65
N ARG A 2 -12.14 0.77 14.09
CA ARG A 2 -10.90 0.02 13.85
C ARG A 2 -11.15 -1.24 13.04
N PHE A 3 -10.13 -1.70 12.33
CA PHE A 3 -10.21 -2.85 11.43
C PHE A 3 -9.04 -3.81 11.61
N TRP A 4 -9.35 -5.09 11.63
CA TRP A 4 -8.40 -6.17 11.42
C TRP A 4 -8.09 -6.32 9.94
N ILE A 5 -6.85 -6.65 9.62
CA ILE A 5 -6.38 -6.88 8.25
C ILE A 5 -5.82 -8.29 8.16
N TYR A 6 -6.21 -9.02 7.13
CA TYR A 6 -5.59 -10.30 6.81
C TYR A 6 -4.50 -10.09 5.75
N ASP A 7 -3.24 -10.22 6.17
CA ASP A 7 -2.10 -10.20 5.27
C ASP A 7 -1.93 -11.56 4.60
N LYS A 8 -2.19 -11.61 3.29
CA LYS A 8 -2.14 -12.86 2.51
C LYS A 8 -0.70 -13.37 2.32
N ARG A 9 0.32 -12.50 2.34
CA ARG A 9 1.72 -12.86 2.09
C ARG A 9 2.32 -13.59 3.30
N ALA A 10 2.12 -13.03 4.48
CA ALA A 10 2.55 -13.58 5.76
C ALA A 10 1.55 -14.58 6.35
N LYS A 11 0.34 -14.70 5.78
CA LYS A 11 -0.79 -15.50 6.29
C LYS A 11 -1.11 -15.16 7.76
N LYS A 12 -1.13 -13.87 8.08
CA LYS A 12 -1.33 -13.36 9.45
C LYS A 12 -2.45 -12.34 9.52
N ILE A 13 -3.09 -12.26 10.68
CA ILE A 13 -4.02 -11.20 11.02
C ILE A 13 -3.23 -10.08 11.72
N LEU A 14 -3.43 -8.85 11.28
CA LEU A 14 -2.78 -7.65 11.77
C LEU A 14 -3.83 -6.67 12.31
N GLY A 15 -3.43 -5.86 13.30
CA GLY A 15 -4.28 -4.80 13.87
C GLY A 15 -4.83 -5.14 15.27
N PRO A 16 -6.01 -4.61 15.64
CA PRO A 16 -6.90 -3.81 14.81
C PRO A 16 -6.36 -2.37 14.67
N TYR A 17 -6.39 -1.83 13.45
CA TYR A 17 -5.87 -0.49 13.15
C TYR A 17 -6.98 0.53 13.00
N THR A 18 -6.73 1.77 13.44
CA THR A 18 -7.61 2.90 13.14
C THR A 18 -7.49 3.30 11.66
N VAL A 19 -8.53 3.94 11.13
CA VAL A 19 -8.53 4.53 9.78
C VAL A 19 -7.30 5.43 9.54
N GLU A 20 -6.94 6.25 10.53
CA GLU A 20 -5.77 7.14 10.43
C GLU A 20 -4.45 6.36 10.36
N ARG A 21 -4.31 5.29 11.17
CA ARG A 21 -3.13 4.44 11.13
C ARG A 21 -3.00 3.73 9.77
N LEU A 22 -4.13 3.34 9.19
CA LEU A 22 -4.18 2.71 7.86
C LEU A 22 -3.81 3.67 6.73
N LYS A 23 -4.18 4.95 6.83
CA LYS A 23 -3.71 6.00 5.90
C LYS A 23 -2.20 6.18 5.94
N ALA A 24 -1.59 6.08 7.12
CA ALA A 24 -0.15 6.24 7.31
C ALA A 24 0.68 5.00 6.89
N MET A 25 0.04 3.89 6.50
CA MET A 25 0.72 2.66 6.09
C MET A 25 0.31 2.28 4.66
N PRO A 26 0.77 3.05 3.66
CA PRO A 26 0.50 2.73 2.26
C PRO A 26 1.07 1.35 1.91
N GLY A 27 0.33 0.58 1.11
CA GLY A 27 0.71 -0.78 0.70
C GLY A 27 0.21 -1.92 1.60
N LEU A 28 -0.28 -1.63 2.81
CA LEU A 28 -0.94 -2.64 3.66
C LEU A 28 -2.38 -2.94 3.18
N LEU A 29 -3.05 -1.94 2.61
CA LEU A 29 -4.40 -2.04 2.06
C LEU A 29 -4.34 -2.05 0.54
N THR A 30 -4.91 -3.09 -0.05
CA THR A 30 -5.21 -3.22 -1.48
C THR A 30 -6.71 -3.43 -1.63
N PRO A 31 -7.31 -3.18 -2.82
CA PRO A 31 -8.73 -3.42 -3.05
C PRO A 31 -9.21 -4.82 -2.65
N ASP A 32 -8.37 -5.84 -2.82
CA ASP A 32 -8.66 -7.24 -2.50
C ASP A 32 -8.19 -7.69 -1.10
N THR A 33 -7.58 -6.81 -0.32
CA THR A 33 -7.20 -7.09 1.07
C THR A 33 -8.46 -7.42 1.87
N LYS A 34 -8.45 -8.55 2.59
CA LYS A 34 -9.57 -8.92 3.48
C LYS A 34 -9.45 -8.17 4.80
N VAL A 35 -10.55 -7.57 5.23
CA VAL A 35 -10.66 -6.73 6.41
C VAL A 35 -11.90 -7.10 7.22
N ALA A 36 -11.85 -6.89 8.52
CA ALA A 36 -13.00 -7.08 9.41
C ALA A 36 -13.06 -5.97 10.45
N PRO A 37 -14.24 -5.46 10.83
CA PRO A 37 -14.36 -4.46 11.88
C PRO A 37 -13.97 -5.04 13.25
N GLU A 38 -13.52 -4.18 14.16
CA GLU A 38 -13.35 -4.54 15.57
C GLU A 38 -14.68 -5.07 16.15
N GLY A 39 -14.65 -6.24 16.81
CA GLY A 39 -15.84 -6.95 17.28
C GLY A 39 -16.38 -8.02 16.30
N ALA A 40 -15.85 -8.10 15.08
CA ALA A 40 -16.13 -9.21 14.17
C ALA A 40 -15.72 -10.55 14.82
N SER A 41 -16.63 -11.52 14.80
CA SER A 41 -16.46 -12.82 15.45
C SER A 41 -16.73 -13.99 14.51
N ARG A 42 -17.23 -13.73 13.30
CA ARG A 42 -17.54 -14.76 12.30
C ARG A 42 -16.73 -14.54 11.03
N THR A 43 -16.50 -15.62 10.30
CA THR A 43 -15.81 -15.58 9.00
C THR A 43 -16.55 -14.70 7.97
N VAL A 44 -17.88 -14.63 8.06
CA VAL A 44 -18.72 -13.80 7.17
C VAL A 44 -18.56 -12.29 7.38
N ASP A 45 -17.98 -11.88 8.51
CA ASP A 45 -17.71 -10.48 8.81
C ASP A 45 -16.48 -9.94 8.05
N TRP A 46 -15.66 -10.85 7.51
CA TRP A 46 -14.53 -10.51 6.67
C TRP A 46 -14.99 -10.14 5.27
N ARG A 47 -14.67 -8.92 4.85
CA ARG A 47 -15.01 -8.37 3.53
C ARG A 47 -13.76 -7.86 2.83
N LYS A 48 -13.83 -7.56 1.53
CA LYS A 48 -12.70 -6.91 0.86
C LYS A 48 -12.69 -5.43 1.24
N ALA A 49 -11.50 -4.83 1.29
CA ALA A 49 -11.36 -3.43 1.65
C ALA A 49 -12.11 -2.49 0.69
N LYS A 50 -12.21 -2.85 -0.59
CA LYS A 50 -13.02 -2.11 -1.59
C LYS A 50 -14.52 -2.10 -1.30
N ASP A 51 -15.03 -3.10 -0.58
CA ASP A 51 -16.45 -3.21 -0.23
C ASP A 51 -16.79 -2.41 1.04
N VAL A 52 -15.80 -1.80 1.69
CA VAL A 52 -15.96 -0.99 2.89
C VAL A 52 -15.74 0.48 2.52
N PRO A 53 -16.78 1.33 2.49
CA PRO A 53 -16.70 2.68 1.93
C PRO A 53 -15.59 3.56 2.53
N VAL A 54 -15.36 3.45 3.85
CA VAL A 54 -14.30 4.22 4.52
C VAL A 54 -12.89 3.76 4.13
N LEU A 55 -12.71 2.46 3.84
CA LEU A 55 -11.42 1.91 3.42
C LEU A 55 -11.20 2.09 1.92
N LEU A 56 -12.28 2.02 1.12
CA LEU A 56 -12.23 2.36 -0.31
C LEU A 56 -11.70 3.78 -0.50
N LYS A 57 -12.23 4.76 0.24
CA LYS A 57 -11.71 6.14 0.22
C LYS A 57 -10.23 6.24 0.59
N ILE A 58 -9.72 5.40 1.49
CA ILE A 58 -8.29 5.36 1.82
C ILE A 58 -7.52 4.77 0.64
N ILE A 59 -8.00 3.70 0.03
CA ILE A 59 -7.36 3.05 -1.11
C ILE A 59 -7.35 3.98 -2.32
N GLU A 60 -8.43 4.72 -2.57
CA GLU A 60 -8.50 5.73 -3.64
C GLU A 60 -7.60 6.92 -3.33
N ALA A 61 -7.57 7.39 -2.07
CA ALA A 61 -6.68 8.48 -1.65
C ALA A 61 -5.19 8.08 -1.68
N VAL A 62 -4.87 6.80 -1.47
CA VAL A 62 -3.51 6.24 -1.57
C VAL A 62 -3.22 5.75 -3.00
N GLY A 63 -4.26 5.57 -3.81
CA GLY A 63 -4.29 4.95 -5.13
C GLY A 63 -4.66 5.94 -6.23
N THR A 64 -3.97 7.06 -6.26
CA THR A 64 -3.12 7.42 -7.40
C THR A 64 -1.92 8.11 -6.75
N PRO A 65 -0.64 7.77 -7.03
CA PRO A 65 0.25 8.90 -7.25
C PRO A 65 -0.53 9.74 -8.27
N GLU A 66 -0.95 10.95 -7.93
CA GLU A 66 -0.98 11.97 -8.97
C GLU A 66 0.34 11.75 -9.68
N ASP A 67 0.28 11.42 -10.98
CA ASP A 67 1.38 11.51 -11.91
C ASP A 67 2.35 12.52 -11.27
N PRO A 68 3.49 12.10 -10.64
CA PRO A 68 4.50 13.09 -10.35
C PRO A 68 4.70 13.60 -11.74
N GLN A 69 4.28 14.85 -12.00
CA GLN A 69 4.30 15.47 -13.30
C GLN A 69 5.41 14.77 -14.06
N VAL A 70 5.11 14.06 -15.15
CA VAL A 70 6.18 13.73 -16.09
C VAL A 70 6.74 15.10 -16.45
N VAL A 71 7.67 15.59 -15.61
CA VAL A 71 8.64 16.59 -15.92
C VAL A 71 9.43 15.83 -16.95
N ASP A 72 9.02 16.10 -18.17
CA ASP A 72 9.81 15.95 -19.38
C ASP A 72 11.13 16.67 -19.12
N ASP A 73 12.04 16.01 -18.39
CA ASP A 73 13.47 16.25 -18.39
C ASP A 73 14.13 15.15 -17.56
N GLU A 74 14.60 14.10 -18.22
CA GLU A 74 16.02 13.80 -18.23
C GLU A 74 16.23 12.54 -19.05
N ARG A 75 16.87 12.74 -20.20
CA ARG A 75 17.58 11.73 -20.99
C ARG A 75 18.16 10.66 -20.03
N PRO A 76 18.05 9.35 -20.33
CA PRO A 76 18.68 8.34 -19.48
C PRO A 76 20.14 8.71 -19.31
N ALA A 77 20.57 8.93 -18.06
CA ALA A 77 21.97 9.18 -17.76
C ALA A 77 22.79 8.03 -18.37
N PRO A 78 23.80 8.32 -19.21
CA PRO A 78 24.62 7.25 -19.77
C PRO A 78 25.28 6.50 -18.61
N PRO A 79 25.48 5.17 -18.74
CA PRO A 79 26.15 4.40 -17.71
C PRO A 79 27.53 5.04 -17.43
N PRO A 80 27.99 5.03 -16.15
CA PRO A 80 29.28 5.60 -15.81
C PRO A 80 30.35 4.97 -16.70
N ALA A 81 31.09 5.81 -17.43
CA ALA A 81 32.27 5.37 -18.16
C ALA A 81 33.17 4.66 -17.14
N ARG A 82 33.52 3.41 -17.43
CA ARG A 82 34.46 2.64 -16.64
C ARG A 82 35.78 3.41 -16.67
N GLU A 83 36.00 4.27 -15.68
CA GLU A 83 37.28 4.96 -15.51
C GLU A 83 38.34 3.88 -15.49
N ALA A 84 39.18 3.93 -16.53
CA ALA A 84 40.39 3.15 -16.60
C ALA A 84 41.20 3.51 -15.35
N LYS A 85 41.18 2.61 -14.36
CA LYS A 85 42.18 2.61 -13.30
C LYS A 85 43.54 2.51 -13.97
N LYS A 86 44.16 3.68 -14.10
CA LYS A 86 45.58 3.88 -14.32
C LYS A 86 46.29 3.19 -13.15
N LEU A 87 46.97 2.08 -13.41
CA LEU A 87 48.00 1.60 -12.50
C LEU A 87 49.11 0.93 -13.32
N LEU A 88 50.28 1.55 -13.19
CA LEU A 88 51.63 1.20 -13.67
C LEU A 88 51.94 1.52 -15.13
#